data_AF-A0A7X5XA72-F1
#
_entry.id   AF-A0A7X5XA72-F1
#
_cell.length_a   1.000
_cell.length_b   1.000
_cell.length_c   1.000
_cell.angle_alpha   90.00
_cell.angle_beta   90.00
_cell.angle_gamma   90.00
#
_symmetry.space_group_name_H-M   'P 1'
#
loop_
_entity.id
_entity.type
_entity.pdbx_description
1 polymer ?
#
loop_
_entity_poly.entity_id
_entity_poly.type
_entity_poly.pdbx_seq_one_letter_code
_entity_poly.pdbx_strand_id
1 'polypeptide(L)'
;MHDAVAVLLLHCAATGRSYWDWTGQEWLDLLGQDHAAFQRSAPRWADETVRPFLYAHAYHLGEFRDFHRLGRFNRLTLAGRIFGKTLVTSELDRVRSVLTRWGYRYGQDHDKTIPAATSQILLLNRSPHLEGLTTDLFTRARQESLNTEDGLRGLHPLQRAVAALGFCDPLSMVPATRGLGKATGVPEPWAKWVQRWFDTSTLARSVRRHHRPILHKTGRWLTTEHPRIADPTAWTRQTCASWVAAVDRMNVGDYVVRAVSSGHGQPLRPAPRTPT
;
A
#
# COMPACT_ATOMS: atom_id res chain seq x y z
N MET A 1 0.02 -29.99 18.03
CA MET A 1 1.28 -30.18 17.28
C MET A 1 1.28 -31.52 16.55
N HIS A 2 1.06 -32.64 17.25
CA HIS A 2 0.91 -33.98 16.65
C HIS A 2 -0.14 -34.02 15.52
N ASP A 3 -1.26 -33.32 15.70
CA ASP A 3 -2.34 -33.21 14.73
C ASP A 3 -1.90 -32.61 13.38
N ALA A 4 -1.00 -31.62 13.38
CA ALA A 4 -0.49 -31.03 12.14
C ALA A 4 0.42 -32.00 11.38
N VAL A 5 1.24 -32.76 12.09
CA VAL A 5 2.08 -33.81 11.50
C VAL A 5 1.21 -34.92 10.91
N ALA A 6 0.17 -35.34 11.62
CA ALA A 6 -0.77 -36.33 11.10
C ALA A 6 -1.48 -35.85 9.82
N VAL A 7 -1.91 -34.58 9.74
CA VAL A 7 -2.47 -34.01 8.50
C VAL A 7 -1.46 -34.06 7.35
N LEU A 8 -0.18 -33.71 7.59
CA LEU A 8 0.87 -33.75 6.57
C LEU A 8 1.11 -35.18 6.05
N LEU A 9 1.24 -36.14 6.96
CA LEU A 9 1.49 -37.54 6.60
C LEU A 9 0.29 -38.18 5.88
N LEU A 10 -0.93 -37.84 6.28
CA LEU A 10 -2.14 -38.26 5.55
C LEU A 10 -2.18 -37.67 4.14
N HIS A 11 -1.77 -36.41 3.96
CA HIS A 11 -1.69 -35.82 2.63
C HIS A 11 -0.59 -36.47 1.77
N CYS A 12 0.56 -36.81 2.37
CA CYS A 12 1.60 -37.60 1.69
C CYS A 12 1.07 -38.96 1.24
N ALA A 13 0.35 -39.66 2.13
CA ALA A 13 -0.24 -40.97 1.83
C ALA A 13 -1.31 -40.88 0.72
N ALA A 14 -2.13 -39.83 0.73
CA ALA A 14 -3.18 -39.62 -0.27
C ALA A 14 -2.63 -39.25 -1.66
N THR A 15 -1.54 -38.50 -1.72
CA THR A 15 -0.93 -38.03 -2.98
C THR A 15 0.16 -38.95 -3.51
N GLY A 16 0.70 -39.84 -2.67
CA GLY A 16 1.87 -40.65 -2.99
C GLY A 16 3.16 -39.84 -3.13
N ARG A 17 3.17 -38.58 -2.69
CA ARG A 17 4.31 -37.66 -2.81
C ARG A 17 4.78 -37.20 -1.43
N SER A 18 6.10 -37.13 -1.26
CA SER A 18 6.70 -36.62 -0.03
C SER A 18 6.64 -35.09 0.03
N TYR A 19 6.44 -34.55 1.24
CA TYR A 19 6.24 -33.11 1.46
C TYR A 19 7.39 -32.20 1.03
N TRP A 20 8.62 -32.73 0.92
CA TRP A 20 9.79 -31.97 0.46
C TRP A 20 9.81 -31.77 -1.06
N ASP A 21 9.05 -32.55 -1.82
CA ASP A 21 8.91 -32.41 -3.28
C ASP A 21 7.67 -31.62 -3.69
N TRP A 22 6.91 -31.11 -2.73
CA TRP A 22 5.69 -30.35 -3.00
C TRP A 22 6.00 -28.93 -3.50
N THR A 23 5.27 -28.53 -4.51
CA THR A 23 5.24 -27.17 -5.03
C THR A 23 4.50 -26.22 -4.07
N GLY A 24 4.70 -24.91 -4.25
CA GLY A 24 3.94 -23.92 -3.49
C GLY A 24 2.42 -24.02 -3.67
N GLN A 25 1.96 -24.53 -4.83
CA GLN A 25 0.54 -24.75 -5.09
C GLN A 25 -0.01 -25.93 -4.28
N GLU A 26 0.73 -27.05 -4.20
CA GLU A 26 0.34 -28.20 -3.38
C GLU A 26 0.26 -27.83 -1.89
N TRP A 27 1.21 -27.02 -1.41
CA TRP A 27 1.12 -26.43 -0.07
C TRP A 27 -0.13 -25.57 0.11
N LEU A 28 -0.49 -24.74 -0.87
CA LEU A 28 -1.71 -23.92 -0.80
C LEU A 28 -2.99 -24.76 -0.77
N ASP A 29 -3.03 -25.86 -1.52
CA ASP A 29 -4.19 -26.73 -1.59
C ASP A 29 -4.42 -27.46 -0.25
N LEU A 30 -3.34 -27.91 0.39
CA LEU A 30 -3.39 -28.47 1.74
C LEU A 30 -3.80 -27.41 2.78
N LEU A 31 -3.14 -26.25 2.76
CA LEU A 31 -3.35 -25.19 3.75
C LEU A 31 -4.72 -24.51 3.61
N GLY A 32 -5.30 -24.56 2.41
CA GLY A 32 -6.50 -23.84 2.02
C GLY A 32 -6.26 -22.33 1.93
N GLN A 33 -6.94 -21.63 1.02
CA GLN A 33 -6.88 -20.16 0.97
C GLN A 33 -7.58 -19.56 2.20
N ASP A 34 -8.72 -20.08 2.61
CA ASP A 34 -9.46 -19.67 3.81
C ASP A 34 -9.81 -20.87 4.69
N HIS A 35 -10.52 -20.61 5.79
CA HIS A 35 -10.90 -21.66 6.73
C HIS A 35 -11.83 -22.69 6.07
N ALA A 36 -12.77 -22.27 5.23
CA ALA A 36 -13.70 -23.16 4.55
C ALA A 36 -12.99 -24.05 3.51
N ALA A 37 -11.99 -23.52 2.81
CA ALA A 37 -11.13 -24.29 1.91
C ALA A 37 -10.31 -25.32 2.69
N PHE A 38 -9.73 -24.93 3.83
CA PHE A 38 -8.99 -25.86 4.69
C PHE A 38 -9.89 -26.99 5.22
N GLN A 39 -11.10 -26.69 5.69
CA GLN A 39 -12.03 -27.71 6.20
C GLN A 39 -12.48 -28.71 5.13
N ARG A 40 -12.45 -28.33 3.85
CA ARG A 40 -12.77 -29.24 2.74
C ARG A 40 -11.64 -30.22 2.43
N SER A 41 -10.38 -29.81 2.64
CA SER A 41 -9.21 -30.65 2.34
C SER A 41 -8.68 -31.40 3.57
N ALA A 42 -8.91 -30.88 4.77
CA ALA A 42 -8.42 -31.45 6.01
C ALA A 42 -9.28 -32.63 6.51
N PRO A 43 -8.69 -33.59 7.25
CA PRO A 43 -9.45 -34.60 7.97
C PRO A 43 -10.47 -33.98 8.93
N ARG A 44 -11.64 -34.62 9.11
CA ARG A 44 -12.75 -34.09 9.95
C ARG A 44 -12.38 -33.79 11.40
N TRP A 45 -11.35 -34.44 11.93
CA TRP A 45 -10.86 -34.21 13.30
C TRP A 45 -9.90 -33.02 13.39
N ALA A 46 -9.37 -32.52 12.27
CA ALA A 46 -8.44 -31.40 12.25
C ALA A 46 -9.21 -30.08 12.38
N ASP A 47 -9.16 -29.50 13.57
CA ASP A 47 -9.84 -28.24 13.85
C ASP A 47 -9.06 -27.01 13.31
N GLU A 48 -9.62 -25.82 13.54
CA GLU A 48 -9.03 -24.56 13.11
C GLU A 48 -7.66 -24.24 13.75
N THR A 49 -7.36 -24.84 14.90
CA THR A 49 -6.14 -24.58 15.66
C THR A 49 -4.93 -25.29 15.05
N VAL A 50 -5.16 -26.34 14.25
CA VAL A 50 -4.13 -27.09 13.53
C VAL A 50 -3.50 -26.26 12.41
N ARG A 51 -4.31 -25.48 11.69
CA ARG A 51 -3.91 -24.76 10.47
C ARG A 51 -2.71 -23.81 10.68
N PRO A 52 -2.65 -23.00 11.76
CA PRO A 52 -1.46 -22.21 12.08
C PRO A 52 -0.17 -23.02 12.33
N PHE A 53 -0.26 -24.28 12.75
CA PHE A 53 0.93 -25.13 12.87
C PHE A 53 1.36 -25.65 11.50
N LEU A 54 0.42 -25.99 10.62
CA LEU A 54 0.74 -26.38 9.25
C LEU A 54 1.48 -25.27 8.49
N TYR A 55 1.14 -24.01 8.72
CA TYR A 55 1.89 -22.87 8.15
C TYR A 55 3.37 -22.88 8.54
N ALA A 56 3.68 -23.19 9.80
CA ALA A 56 5.06 -23.27 10.28
C ALA A 56 5.79 -24.47 9.65
N HIS A 57 5.10 -25.61 9.47
CA HIS A 57 5.69 -26.76 8.77
C HIS A 57 5.94 -26.45 7.29
N ALA A 58 5.00 -25.81 6.59
CA ALA A 58 5.17 -25.37 5.21
C ALA A 58 6.37 -24.43 5.07
N TYR A 59 6.55 -23.52 6.03
CA TYR A 59 7.68 -22.61 6.08
C TYR A 59 9.02 -23.34 6.24
N HIS A 60 9.11 -24.33 7.13
CA HIS A 60 10.37 -25.02 7.43
C HIS A 60 10.70 -26.14 6.45
N LEU A 61 9.69 -26.90 6.02
CA LEU A 61 9.86 -28.14 5.25
C LEU A 61 9.68 -27.94 3.74
N GLY A 62 8.84 -27.01 3.33
CA GLY A 62 8.31 -26.94 1.95
C GLY A 62 8.74 -25.72 1.14
N GLU A 63 9.69 -24.93 1.63
CA GLU A 63 10.10 -23.66 1.02
C GLU A 63 8.95 -22.66 0.76
N PHE A 64 7.80 -22.86 1.40
CA PHE A 64 6.59 -22.11 1.10
C PHE A 64 6.75 -20.63 1.48
N ARG A 65 6.52 -19.73 0.52
CA ARG A 65 6.65 -18.26 0.70
C ARG A 65 5.36 -17.49 0.45
N ASP A 66 4.34 -18.14 -0.10
CA ASP A 66 3.11 -17.49 -0.57
C ASP A 66 2.08 -17.25 0.54
N PHE A 67 2.52 -16.89 1.75
CA PHE A 67 1.63 -16.57 2.88
C PHE A 67 0.69 -15.39 2.59
N HIS A 68 1.00 -14.57 1.59
CA HIS A 68 0.13 -13.50 1.12
C HIS A 68 -1.11 -14.01 0.36
N ARG A 69 -1.05 -15.22 -0.25
CA ARG A 69 -2.18 -15.89 -0.93
C ARG A 69 -3.14 -16.57 0.05
N LEU A 70 -2.68 -16.83 1.28
CA LEU A 70 -3.53 -17.30 2.36
C LEU A 70 -4.35 -16.13 2.90
N GLY A 71 -5.61 -16.40 3.23
CA GLY A 71 -6.60 -15.46 3.70
C GLY A 71 -6.23 -14.80 5.04
N ARG A 72 -7.24 -14.31 5.76
CA ARG A 72 -7.00 -13.61 7.03
C ARG A 72 -6.54 -14.60 8.11
N PHE A 73 -5.32 -14.43 8.58
CA PHE A 73 -4.77 -15.06 9.77
C PHE A 73 -3.75 -14.13 10.44
N ASN A 74 -3.41 -14.41 11.69
CA ASN A 74 -2.47 -13.60 12.45
C ASN A 74 -1.00 -13.91 12.04
N ARG A 75 -0.47 -13.12 11.11
CA ARG A 75 0.91 -13.22 10.62
C ARG A 75 1.95 -12.94 11.71
N LEU A 76 1.63 -12.06 12.65
CA LEU A 76 2.51 -11.79 13.79
C LEU A 76 2.66 -13.02 14.69
N THR A 77 1.55 -13.71 14.96
CA THR A 77 1.59 -14.98 15.70
C THR A 77 2.39 -16.05 14.95
N LEU A 78 2.23 -16.14 13.62
CA LEU A 78 3.01 -17.08 12.80
C LEU A 78 4.51 -16.75 12.82
N ALA A 79 4.88 -15.50 12.56
CA ALA A 79 6.27 -15.05 12.60
C ALA A 79 6.89 -15.30 13.97
N GLY A 80 6.18 -14.97 15.06
CA GLY A 80 6.63 -15.25 16.42
C GLY A 80 6.75 -16.74 16.73
N ARG A 81 5.99 -17.61 16.06
CA ARG A 81 6.13 -19.06 16.20
C ARG A 81 7.34 -19.61 15.45
N ILE A 82 7.62 -19.08 14.26
CA ILE A 82 8.73 -19.51 13.40
C ILE A 82 10.07 -18.98 13.91
N PHE A 83 10.13 -17.71 14.29
CA PHE A 83 11.37 -17.02 14.64
C PHE A 83 11.55 -16.76 16.14
N GLY A 84 10.53 -17.04 16.95
CA GLY A 84 10.52 -16.71 18.37
C GLY A 84 9.81 -15.39 18.66
N LYS A 85 8.83 -15.43 19.58
CA LYS A 85 7.96 -14.30 19.91
C LYS A 85 8.74 -13.09 20.40
N THR A 86 9.70 -13.30 21.29
CA THR A 86 10.52 -12.22 21.87
C THR A 86 11.30 -11.48 20.79
N LEU A 87 11.95 -12.22 19.89
CA LEU A 87 12.78 -11.65 18.83
C LEU A 87 11.93 -10.85 17.83
N VAL A 88 10.82 -11.40 17.35
CA VAL A 88 9.92 -10.69 16.44
C VAL A 88 9.33 -9.44 17.10
N THR A 89 9.00 -9.52 18.40
CA THR A 89 8.49 -8.37 19.15
C THR A 89 9.55 -7.28 19.28
N SER A 90 10.79 -7.63 19.61
CA SER A 90 11.88 -6.65 19.70
C SER A 90 12.15 -5.94 18.37
N GLU A 91 12.10 -6.66 17.25
CA GLU A 91 12.30 -6.08 15.92
C GLU A 91 11.14 -5.16 15.53
N LEU A 92 9.91 -5.58 15.83
CA LEU A 92 8.73 -4.74 15.65
C LEU A 92 8.81 -3.45 16.48
N ASP A 93 9.30 -3.53 17.72
CA ASP A 93 9.43 -2.38 18.61
C ASP A 93 10.52 -1.40 18.15
N ARG A 94 11.63 -1.90 17.58
CA ARG A 94 12.63 -1.05 16.90
C ARG A 94 12.00 -0.21 15.79
N VAL A 95 11.19 -0.83 14.93
CA VAL A 95 10.46 -0.12 13.86
C VAL A 95 9.47 0.90 14.44
N ARG A 96 8.67 0.50 15.44
CA ARG A 96 7.68 1.38 16.08
C ARG A 96 8.31 2.59 16.75
N SER A 97 9.46 2.40 17.41
CA SER A 97 10.21 3.48 18.05
C SER A 97 10.60 4.57 17.04
N VAL A 98 11.14 4.17 15.88
CA VAL A 98 11.50 5.11 14.80
C VAL A 98 10.27 5.84 14.27
N LEU A 99 9.18 5.12 14.00
CA LEU A 99 7.95 5.72 13.48
C LEU A 99 7.30 6.69 14.47
N THR A 100 7.27 6.32 15.75
CA THR A 100 6.71 7.15 16.84
C THR A 100 7.51 8.45 16.98
N ARG A 101 8.85 8.39 16.90
CA ARG A 101 9.71 9.58 16.91
C ARG A 101 9.41 10.55 15.77
N TRP A 102 8.91 10.07 14.64
CA TRP A 102 8.49 10.90 13.50
C TRP A 102 7.03 11.37 13.58
N GLY A 103 6.32 11.11 14.68
CA GLY A 103 4.94 11.51 14.89
C GLY A 103 3.92 10.63 14.16
N TYR A 104 4.33 9.48 13.63
CA TYR A 104 3.36 8.50 13.14
C TYR A 104 2.55 7.93 14.30
N ARG A 105 1.23 7.81 14.11
CA ARG A 105 0.34 7.12 15.06
C ARG A 105 0.38 5.58 14.94
N TYR A 106 1.36 5.06 14.19
CA TYR A 106 1.63 3.63 14.07
C TYR A 106 2.35 3.15 15.34
N GLY A 107 1.61 2.56 16.27
CA GLY A 107 2.10 2.28 17.62
C GLY A 107 1.04 2.39 18.73
N GLN A 108 -0.18 2.81 18.40
CA GLN A 108 -1.35 2.64 19.27
C GLN A 108 -1.86 1.19 19.16
N ASP A 109 -2.51 0.67 20.20
CA ASP A 109 -2.99 -0.73 20.32
C ASP A 109 -3.88 -1.23 19.16
N HIS A 110 -4.32 -0.32 18.28
CA HIS A 110 -5.21 -0.61 17.15
C HIS A 110 -4.49 -0.67 15.80
N ASP A 111 -3.19 -0.36 15.72
CA ASP A 111 -2.45 -0.43 14.46
C ASP A 111 -2.12 -1.88 14.08
N LYS A 112 -2.83 -2.38 13.06
CA LYS A 112 -2.60 -3.70 12.46
C LYS A 112 -1.69 -3.63 11.23
N THR A 113 -1.45 -2.45 10.67
CA THR A 113 -0.73 -2.28 9.39
C THR A 113 0.76 -2.53 9.53
N ILE A 114 1.43 -1.94 10.53
CA ILE A 114 2.86 -2.17 10.75
C ILE A 114 3.15 -3.62 11.18
N PRO A 115 2.45 -4.21 12.17
CA PRO A 115 2.68 -5.61 12.52
C PRO A 115 2.47 -6.58 11.35
N ALA A 116 1.44 -6.36 10.53
CA ALA A 116 1.20 -7.17 9.33
C ALA A 116 2.32 -7.01 8.30
N ALA A 117 2.71 -5.77 8.00
CA ALA A 117 3.78 -5.46 7.06
C ALA A 117 5.12 -6.08 7.49
N THR A 118 5.52 -5.85 8.74
CA THR A 118 6.76 -6.38 9.31
C THR A 118 6.75 -7.91 9.29
N SER A 119 5.69 -8.53 9.80
CA SER A 119 5.63 -9.99 9.91
C SER A 119 5.68 -10.67 8.53
N GLN A 120 4.96 -10.14 7.54
CA GLN A 120 5.02 -10.66 6.18
C GLN A 120 6.42 -10.51 5.57
N ILE A 121 7.08 -9.37 5.78
CA ILE A 121 8.41 -9.13 5.23
C ILE A 121 9.47 -10.00 5.89
N LEU A 122 9.41 -10.25 7.21
CA LEU A 122 10.30 -11.19 7.88
C LEU A 122 10.11 -12.62 7.36
N LEU A 123 8.87 -13.05 7.13
CA LEU A 123 8.56 -14.34 6.52
C LEU A 123 9.11 -14.45 5.09
N LEU A 124 9.00 -13.39 4.28
CA LEU A 124 9.56 -13.35 2.92
C LEU A 124 11.10 -13.36 2.93
N ASN A 125 11.72 -12.63 3.86
CA ASN A 125 13.18 -12.58 4.04
C ASN A 125 13.76 -13.89 4.58
N ARG A 126 12.90 -14.75 5.12
CA ARG A 126 13.24 -15.94 5.88
C ARG A 126 14.18 -15.71 7.06
N SER A 127 14.14 -14.51 7.64
CA SER A 127 14.94 -14.13 8.80
C SER A 127 14.17 -13.10 9.62
N PRO A 128 14.25 -13.16 10.96
CA PRO A 128 13.62 -12.18 11.83
C PRO A 128 14.34 -10.84 11.88
N HIS A 129 15.58 -10.76 11.39
CA HIS A 129 16.44 -9.60 11.57
C HIS A 129 16.14 -8.50 10.55
N LEU A 130 15.94 -7.27 11.05
CA LEU A 130 15.72 -6.10 10.21
C LEU A 130 16.94 -5.78 9.34
N GLU A 131 18.13 -6.16 9.80
CA GLU A 131 19.42 -6.03 9.14
C GLU A 131 19.44 -6.72 7.77
N GLY A 132 18.67 -7.79 7.60
CA GLY A 132 18.57 -8.53 6.33
C GLY A 132 17.54 -7.95 5.35
N LEU A 133 16.80 -6.91 5.72
CA LEU A 133 15.71 -6.37 4.90
C LEU A 133 16.23 -5.41 3.84
N THR A 134 16.59 -5.93 2.68
CA THR A 134 17.19 -5.15 1.58
C THR A 134 16.18 -4.30 0.80
N THR A 135 16.68 -3.28 0.09
CA THR A 135 15.92 -2.44 -0.83
C THR A 135 15.18 -3.27 -1.90
N ASP A 136 15.83 -4.32 -2.40
CA ASP A 136 15.28 -5.23 -3.42
C ASP A 136 14.10 -6.04 -2.88
N LEU A 137 14.19 -6.51 -1.64
CA LEU A 137 13.10 -7.24 -1.00
C LEU A 137 11.83 -6.38 -0.91
N PHE A 138 11.97 -5.12 -0.50
CA PHE A 138 10.83 -4.20 -0.45
C PHE A 138 10.28 -3.86 -1.84
N THR A 139 11.16 -3.76 -2.84
CA THR A 139 10.76 -3.49 -4.24
C THR A 139 9.98 -4.66 -4.82
N ARG A 140 10.50 -5.87 -4.64
CA ARG A 140 9.84 -7.11 -5.03
C ARG A 140 8.48 -7.27 -4.35
N ALA A 141 8.41 -7.07 -3.03
CA ALA A 141 7.17 -7.21 -2.28
C ALA A 141 6.07 -6.26 -2.74
N ARG A 142 6.43 -5.06 -3.22
CA ARG A 142 5.49 -4.10 -3.82
C ARG A 142 5.06 -4.49 -5.24
N GLN A 143 6.01 -4.87 -6.09
CA GLN A 143 5.74 -5.21 -7.50
C GLN A 143 4.88 -6.47 -7.64
N GLU A 144 5.20 -7.50 -6.86
CA GLU A 144 4.51 -8.79 -6.88
C GLU A 144 3.32 -8.84 -5.91
N SER A 145 3.01 -7.74 -5.21
CA SER A 145 1.93 -7.68 -4.20
C SER A 145 2.02 -8.79 -3.13
N LEU A 146 3.23 -9.09 -2.64
CA LEU A 146 3.51 -10.19 -1.72
C LEU A 146 3.08 -9.90 -0.27
N ASN A 147 2.03 -9.11 -0.07
CA ASN A 147 1.51 -8.74 1.24
C ASN A 147 -0.01 -8.61 1.21
N THR A 148 -0.64 -8.61 2.38
CA THR A 148 -2.06 -8.25 2.48
C THR A 148 -2.27 -6.79 2.12
N GLU A 149 -3.50 -6.41 1.77
CA GLU A 149 -3.83 -5.00 1.52
C GLU A 149 -3.40 -4.07 2.67
N ASP A 150 -3.64 -4.49 3.92
CA ASP A 150 -3.21 -3.75 5.12
C ASP A 150 -1.68 -3.69 5.26
N GLY A 151 -0.99 -4.80 4.96
CA GLY A 151 0.47 -4.85 5.00
C GLY A 151 1.11 -4.03 3.89
N LEU A 152 0.52 -3.97 2.69
CA LEU A 152 0.96 -3.11 1.58
C LEU A 152 0.92 -1.63 1.98
N ARG A 153 -0.11 -1.20 2.75
CA ARG A 153 -0.17 0.17 3.31
C ARG A 153 0.96 0.43 4.30
N GLY A 154 1.36 -0.59 5.07
CA GLY A 154 2.46 -0.54 6.03
C GLY A 154 3.87 -0.66 5.41
N LEU A 155 4.02 -1.14 4.17
CA LEU A 155 5.34 -1.37 3.56
C LEU A 155 6.17 -0.09 3.41
N HIS A 156 5.55 1.02 2.98
CA HIS A 156 6.26 2.28 2.83
C HIS A 156 6.80 2.84 4.17
N PRO A 157 5.98 3.02 5.23
CA PRO A 157 6.52 3.45 6.52
C PRO A 157 7.52 2.45 7.09
N LEU A 158 7.32 1.13 6.90
CA LEU A 158 8.29 0.11 7.30
C LEU A 158 9.65 0.29 6.61
N GLN A 159 9.70 0.37 5.28
CA GLN A 159 10.96 0.57 4.55
C GLN A 159 11.65 1.86 4.98
N ARG A 160 10.90 2.94 5.21
CA ARG A 160 11.48 4.19 5.71
C ARG A 160 12.11 4.02 7.10
N ALA A 161 11.45 3.31 8.01
CA ALA A 161 11.97 3.06 9.34
C ALA A 161 13.24 2.20 9.28
N VAL A 162 13.22 1.11 8.49
CA VAL A 162 14.38 0.22 8.28
C VAL A 162 15.55 0.97 7.64
N ALA A 163 15.29 1.87 6.70
CA ALA A 163 16.31 2.74 6.11
C ALA A 163 16.92 3.71 7.12
N ALA A 164 16.11 4.26 8.03
CA ALA A 164 16.62 5.12 9.11
C ALA A 164 17.43 4.35 10.16
N LEU A 165 17.22 3.03 10.27
CA LEU A 165 18.08 2.13 11.04
C LEU A 165 19.37 1.76 10.29
N GLY A 166 19.49 2.10 9.00
CA GLY A 166 20.68 1.90 8.19
C GLY A 166 20.76 0.57 7.43
N PHE A 167 19.66 -0.18 7.33
CA PHE A 167 19.68 -1.55 6.77
C PHE A 167 19.25 -1.65 5.30
N CYS A 168 18.62 -0.62 4.77
CA CYS A 168 18.33 -0.50 3.35
C CYS A 168 18.39 0.95 2.91
N ASP A 169 18.37 1.15 1.60
CA ASP A 169 18.19 2.49 1.08
C ASP A 169 16.78 2.95 1.42
N PRO A 170 16.63 4.22 1.85
CA PRO A 170 15.32 4.82 1.84
C PRO A 170 14.77 4.66 0.44
N LEU A 171 13.46 4.45 0.33
CA LEU A 171 12.80 4.58 -0.96
C LEU A 171 13.36 5.83 -1.61
N SER A 172 14.07 5.64 -2.72
CA SER A 172 14.32 6.72 -3.63
C SER A 172 12.93 7.18 -4.00
N MET A 173 12.48 8.20 -3.27
CA MET A 173 11.81 9.28 -3.94
C MET A 173 12.87 9.79 -4.94
N VAL A 174 13.09 9.06 -6.05
CA VAL A 174 13.01 9.70 -7.36
C VAL A 174 11.87 10.65 -7.13
N PRO A 175 12.11 11.96 -7.05
CA PRO A 175 11.05 12.88 -6.75
C PRO A 175 10.00 12.52 -7.78
N ALA A 176 8.92 11.86 -7.34
CA ALA A 176 7.81 11.55 -8.20
C ALA A 176 7.19 12.91 -8.34
N THR A 177 7.81 13.72 -9.22
CA THR A 177 8.17 15.12 -9.03
C THR A 177 7.24 15.69 -7.99
N ARG A 178 7.63 15.67 -6.69
CA ARG A 178 6.71 15.95 -5.57
C ARG A 178 5.96 17.23 -5.95
N GLY A 179 4.70 17.08 -6.35
CA GLY A 179 4.07 17.96 -7.33
C GLY A 179 4.27 19.45 -7.06
N LEU A 180 5.29 20.06 -7.70
CA LEU A 180 4.96 21.20 -8.53
C LEU A 180 4.04 20.61 -9.59
N GLY A 181 2.75 20.96 -9.52
CA GLY A 181 1.75 20.40 -10.41
C GLY A 181 2.30 20.40 -11.83
N LYS A 182 2.55 19.21 -12.38
CA LYS A 182 3.07 19.13 -13.74
C LYS A 182 2.05 19.85 -14.61
N ALA A 183 2.51 20.87 -15.32
CA ALA A 183 1.77 21.52 -16.39
C ALA A 183 1.52 20.57 -17.58
N THR A 184 1.69 19.25 -17.42
CA THR A 184 1.40 18.24 -18.44
C THR A 184 -0.05 18.35 -18.89
N GLY A 185 -0.31 18.85 -20.10
CA GLY A 185 -1.66 19.12 -20.61
C GLY A 185 -2.26 20.45 -20.13
N VAL A 186 -1.44 21.36 -19.58
CA VAL A 186 -1.77 22.76 -19.33
C VAL A 186 -1.03 23.60 -20.38
N PRO A 187 -1.64 24.63 -21.00
CA PRO A 187 -0.97 25.48 -21.95
C PRO A 187 0.18 26.25 -21.27
N GLU A 188 1.31 26.37 -21.97
CA GLU A 188 2.50 27.05 -21.44
C GLU A 188 2.22 28.47 -20.90
N PRO A 189 1.42 29.33 -21.58
CA PRO A 189 1.06 30.64 -21.03
C PRO A 189 0.36 30.53 -19.66
N TRP A 190 -0.61 29.62 -19.54
CA TRP A 190 -1.35 29.41 -18.29
C TRP A 190 -0.45 28.89 -17.17
N ALA A 191 0.45 27.95 -17.47
CA ALA A 191 1.39 27.40 -16.49
C ALA A 191 2.29 28.49 -15.89
N LYS A 192 2.78 29.42 -16.72
CA LYS A 192 3.57 30.58 -16.28
C LYS A 192 2.77 31.49 -15.34
N TRP A 193 1.50 31.74 -15.64
CA TRP A 193 0.62 32.53 -14.78
C TRP A 193 0.38 31.87 -13.43
N VAL A 194 0.14 30.55 -13.39
CA VAL A 194 -0.05 29.80 -12.13
C VAL A 194 1.24 29.80 -11.30
N GLN A 195 2.40 29.65 -11.94
CA GLN A 195 3.69 29.73 -11.25
C GLN A 195 3.93 31.13 -10.67
N ARG A 196 3.71 32.18 -11.47
CA ARG A 196 3.84 33.56 -11.02
C ARG A 196 2.93 33.85 -9.82
N TRP A 197 1.65 33.47 -9.90
CA TRP A 197 0.71 33.60 -8.79
C TRP A 197 1.20 32.85 -7.53
N PHE A 198 1.72 31.63 -7.69
CA PHE A 198 2.24 30.86 -6.56
C PHE A 198 3.43 31.54 -5.90
N ASP A 199 4.29 32.20 -6.67
CA ASP A 199 5.49 32.87 -6.15
C ASP A 199 5.17 34.22 -5.51
N THR A 200 4.24 34.99 -6.10
CA THR A 200 3.97 36.38 -5.70
C THR A 200 2.77 36.58 -4.78
N SER A 201 1.90 35.57 -4.60
CA SER A 201 0.72 35.70 -3.74
C SER A 201 1.09 35.82 -2.26
N THR A 202 0.46 36.75 -1.55
CA THR A 202 0.60 36.98 -0.10
C THR A 202 -0.06 35.91 0.77
N LEU A 203 -0.88 35.03 0.19
CA LEU A 203 -1.49 33.90 0.89
C LEU A 203 -0.44 32.95 1.52
N ALA A 204 -0.83 32.32 2.64
CA ALA A 204 -0.03 31.30 3.30
C ALA A 204 0.39 30.20 2.32
N ARG A 205 1.62 29.68 2.47
CA ARG A 205 2.18 28.68 1.55
C ARG A 205 1.32 27.41 1.46
N SER A 206 0.65 27.03 2.53
CA SER A 206 -0.32 25.92 2.56
C SER A 206 -1.52 26.17 1.66
N VAL A 207 -2.11 27.38 1.74
CA VAL A 207 -3.23 27.81 0.90
C VAL A 207 -2.81 27.88 -0.57
N ARG A 208 -1.62 28.42 -0.86
CA ARG A 208 -1.06 28.41 -2.22
C ARG A 208 -0.90 27.00 -2.80
N ARG A 209 -0.42 26.05 -1.98
CA ARG A 209 -0.29 24.64 -2.36
C ARG A 209 -1.65 23.99 -2.61
N HIS A 210 -2.68 24.37 -1.86
CA HIS A 210 -4.04 23.86 -2.02
C HIS A 210 -4.70 24.31 -3.33
N HIS A 211 -4.58 25.58 -3.71
CA HIS A 211 -5.22 26.11 -4.93
C HIS A 211 -4.45 25.81 -6.22
N ARG A 212 -3.13 25.65 -6.17
CA ARG A 212 -2.30 25.41 -7.37
C ARG A 212 -2.78 24.24 -8.27
N PRO A 213 -3.17 23.06 -7.74
CA PRO A 213 -3.77 22.00 -8.54
C PRO A 213 -5.08 22.40 -9.22
N ILE A 214 -5.92 23.20 -8.54
CA ILE A 214 -7.22 23.69 -9.07
C ILE A 214 -6.99 24.64 -10.25
N LEU A 215 -5.98 25.51 -10.15
CA LEU A 215 -5.60 26.40 -11.24
C LEU A 215 -5.06 25.61 -12.44
N HIS A 216 -4.27 24.55 -12.24
CA HIS A 216 -3.87 23.67 -13.35
C HIS A 216 -5.03 22.88 -13.95
N LYS A 217 -6.05 22.52 -13.15
CA LYS A 217 -7.28 21.90 -13.65
C LYS A 217 -7.99 22.81 -14.66
N THR A 218 -8.05 24.11 -14.33
CA THR A 218 -8.58 25.15 -15.22
C THR A 218 -7.82 25.20 -16.55
N GLY A 219 -6.48 25.16 -16.50
CA GLY A 219 -5.66 25.16 -17.72
C GLY A 219 -5.89 23.95 -18.62
N ARG A 220 -6.15 22.77 -18.06
CA ARG A 220 -6.46 21.56 -18.85
C ARG A 220 -7.83 21.64 -19.52
N TRP A 221 -8.81 22.17 -18.79
CA TRP A 221 -10.12 22.46 -19.36
C TRP A 221 -10.01 23.45 -20.53
N LEU A 222 -9.24 24.53 -20.38
CA LEU A 222 -8.97 25.46 -21.48
C LEU A 222 -8.37 24.76 -22.71
N THR A 223 -7.43 23.83 -22.51
CA THR A 223 -6.82 23.06 -23.60
C THR A 223 -7.86 22.26 -24.40
N THR A 224 -8.92 21.81 -23.73
CA THR A 224 -9.93 20.92 -24.31
C THR A 224 -11.07 21.71 -24.94
N GLU A 225 -11.63 22.69 -24.20
CA GLU A 225 -12.87 23.38 -24.58
C GLU A 225 -12.62 24.74 -25.25
N HIS A 226 -11.49 25.40 -24.94
CA HIS A 226 -11.20 26.75 -25.42
C HIS A 226 -9.71 26.98 -25.76
N PRO A 227 -9.13 26.22 -26.71
CA PRO A 227 -7.69 26.19 -26.95
C PRO A 227 -7.11 27.55 -27.41
N ARG A 228 -7.93 28.45 -27.96
CA ARG A 228 -7.52 29.77 -28.43
C ARG A 228 -7.38 30.83 -27.32
N ILE A 229 -7.82 30.56 -26.10
CA ILE A 229 -7.79 31.50 -24.95
C ILE A 229 -7.00 30.94 -23.76
N ALA A 230 -5.88 30.29 -24.07
CA ALA A 230 -4.93 29.78 -23.10
C ALA A 230 -4.31 30.86 -22.19
N ASP A 231 -4.31 32.12 -22.62
CA ASP A 231 -3.84 33.25 -21.83
C ASP A 231 -4.97 33.79 -20.94
N PRO A 232 -4.80 33.83 -19.59
CA PRO A 232 -5.79 34.43 -18.69
C PRO A 232 -6.16 35.88 -19.02
N THR A 233 -5.29 36.64 -19.69
CA THR A 233 -5.60 38.03 -20.10
C THR A 233 -6.68 38.11 -21.18
N ALA A 234 -6.89 37.03 -21.93
CA ALA A 234 -7.94 36.92 -22.94
C ALA A 234 -9.29 36.45 -22.36
N TRP A 235 -9.38 36.23 -21.05
CA TRP A 235 -10.61 35.77 -20.42
C TRP A 235 -11.67 36.87 -20.39
N THR A 236 -12.84 36.54 -20.89
CA THR A 236 -14.02 37.39 -20.82
C THR A 236 -14.95 36.91 -19.71
N ARG A 237 -15.94 37.73 -19.33
CA ARG A 237 -17.01 37.31 -18.42
C ARG A 237 -17.72 36.04 -18.89
N GLN A 238 -17.85 35.84 -20.20
CA GLN A 238 -18.44 34.65 -20.80
C GLN A 238 -17.56 33.41 -20.60
N THR A 239 -16.25 33.54 -20.72
CA THR A 239 -15.29 32.45 -20.42
C THR A 239 -15.36 32.05 -18.95
N CYS A 240 -15.42 33.03 -18.04
CA CYS A 240 -15.59 32.77 -16.60
C CYS A 240 -16.89 32.01 -16.31
N ALA A 241 -18.01 32.43 -16.91
CA ALA A 241 -19.30 31.74 -16.75
C ALA A 241 -19.26 30.30 -17.30
N SER A 242 -18.58 30.10 -18.43
CA SER A 242 -18.40 28.77 -19.04
C SER A 242 -17.57 27.86 -18.14
N TRP A 243 -16.53 28.39 -17.50
CA TRP A 243 -15.74 27.65 -16.52
C TRP A 243 -16.58 27.25 -15.29
N VAL A 244 -17.36 28.18 -14.74
CA VAL A 244 -18.24 27.89 -13.59
C VAL A 244 -19.24 26.79 -13.94
N ALA A 245 -19.88 26.86 -15.11
CA ALA A 245 -20.79 25.83 -15.59
C ALA A 245 -20.08 24.48 -15.82
N ALA A 246 -18.83 24.50 -16.30
CA ALA A 246 -18.03 23.30 -16.46
C ALA A 246 -17.71 22.65 -15.11
N VAL A 247 -17.38 23.44 -14.09
CA VAL A 247 -17.12 22.95 -12.72
C VAL A 247 -18.36 22.31 -12.11
N ASP A 248 -19.53 22.93 -12.30
CA ASP A 248 -20.82 22.44 -11.79
C ASP A 248 -21.19 21.06 -12.36
N ARG A 249 -20.85 20.80 -13.62
CA ARG A 249 -21.14 19.53 -14.32
C ARG A 249 -20.00 18.51 -14.25
N MET A 250 -18.91 18.85 -13.58
CA MET A 250 -17.68 18.07 -13.66
C MET A 250 -17.75 16.82 -12.79
N ASN A 251 -17.11 15.74 -13.25
CA ASN A 251 -16.95 14.51 -12.49
C ASN A 251 -15.55 14.42 -11.85
N VAL A 252 -15.45 13.59 -10.83
CA VAL A 252 -14.20 13.23 -10.16
C VAL A 252 -13.28 12.54 -11.16
N GLY A 253 -12.12 13.15 -11.42
CA GLY A 253 -11.10 12.67 -12.34
C GLY A 253 -11.02 13.42 -13.67
N ASP A 254 -12.04 14.22 -14.01
CA ASP A 254 -11.99 15.09 -15.18
C ASP A 254 -10.87 16.12 -15.04
N TYR A 255 -10.08 16.29 -16.10
CA TYR A 255 -9.00 17.27 -16.16
C TYR A 255 -7.94 17.11 -15.04
N VAL A 256 -7.66 15.88 -14.59
CA VAL A 256 -6.59 15.57 -13.60
C VAL A 256 -5.55 14.63 -14.23
N VAL A 257 -4.26 14.78 -13.87
CA VAL A 257 -3.16 13.90 -14.38
C VAL A 257 -3.18 12.50 -13.75
N ARG A 258 -3.64 12.41 -12.50
CA ARG A 258 -3.51 11.18 -11.71
C ARG A 258 -4.78 10.35 -11.88
N ALA A 259 -4.59 9.04 -12.06
CA ALA A 259 -5.66 8.06 -11.91
C ALA A 259 -6.28 8.20 -10.52
N VAL A 260 -7.58 8.43 -10.46
CA VAL A 260 -8.30 8.52 -9.20
C VAL A 260 -8.67 7.11 -8.77
N SER A 261 -8.21 6.68 -7.59
CA SER A 261 -8.43 5.32 -7.10
C SER A 261 -9.87 5.07 -6.59
N SER A 262 -10.67 6.13 -6.40
CA SER A 262 -12.02 6.01 -5.84
C SER A 262 -12.92 7.16 -6.28
N GLY A 263 -14.20 6.87 -6.58
CA GLY A 263 -15.20 7.87 -6.94
C GLY A 263 -15.08 8.43 -8.36
N HIS A 264 -14.21 7.87 -9.22
CA HIS A 264 -14.06 8.32 -10.60
C HIS A 264 -15.42 8.30 -11.34
N GLY A 265 -15.74 9.37 -12.07
CA GLY A 265 -17.00 9.50 -12.80
C GLY A 265 -18.20 9.97 -11.95
N GLN A 266 -18.06 10.15 -10.63
CA GLN A 266 -19.11 10.75 -9.81
C GLN A 266 -19.08 12.29 -9.88
N PRO A 267 -20.22 13.00 -9.76
CA PRO A 267 -20.25 14.45 -9.72
C PRO A 267 -19.42 15.01 -8.56
N LEU A 268 -18.76 16.16 -8.78
CA LEU A 268 -18.08 16.89 -7.71
C LEU A 268 -19.08 17.25 -6.60
N ARG A 269 -18.75 16.90 -5.35
CA ARG A 269 -19.54 17.29 -4.19
C ARG A 269 -19.00 18.59 -3.58
N PRO A 270 -19.87 19.47 -3.04
CA PRO A 270 -19.42 20.61 -2.27
C PRO A 270 -18.56 20.16 -1.10
N ALA A 271 -17.44 20.84 -0.85
CA ALA A 271 -16.70 20.62 0.38
C ALA A 271 -17.58 21.00 1.57
N PRO A 272 -17.66 20.18 2.64
CA PRO A 272 -18.36 20.57 3.85
C PRO A 272 -17.71 21.86 4.39
N ARG A 273 -18.52 22.89 4.64
CA ARG A 273 -18.06 24.12 5.30
C ARG A 273 -17.56 23.74 6.68
N THR A 274 -16.26 23.88 6.92
CA THR A 274 -15.72 23.88 8.29
C THR A 274 -16.25 25.13 8.98
N PRO A 275 -16.99 25.02 10.10
CA PRO A 275 -17.37 26.20 10.88
C PRO A 275 -16.08 26.87 11.38
N THR A 276 -15.98 28.18 11.14
CA THR A 276 -14.96 29.09 11.69
C THR A 276 -15.11 29.24 13.20
#